data_AF-A0A2E8XKZ4-F1
#
_entry.id   AF-A0A2E8XKZ4-F1
#
_cell.length_a   1.000
_cell.length_b   1.000
_cell.length_c   1.000
_cell.angle_alpha   90.00
_cell.angle_beta   90.00
_cell.angle_gamma   90.00
#
_symmetry.space_group_name_H-M   'P 1'
#
loop_
_entity.id
_entity.type
_entity.pdbx_description
1 polymer ?
#
loop_
_entity_poly.entity_id
_entity_poly.type
_entity_poly.pdbx_seq_one_letter_code
_entity_poly.pdbx_strand_id
1 'polypeptide(L)'
;MRYSVKGGSPDKIVTDCLVVSIWANGRLSDEAKILDDKTKKLISVLVSGGDISGNLGETLIVHQPTGISAKRVLLAGAGDKKKFCADSAKKFIESIFKTCGKLKASSVHLSIGSCEPNDRDRNWVAAKI
;
A
#
# COMPACT_ATOMS: atom_id res chain seq x y z
N MET A 1 10.28 -3.86 -16.92
CA MET A 1 8.91 -3.81 -16.36
C MET A 1 8.12 -2.77 -17.15
N ARG A 2 6.83 -3.01 -17.39
CA ARG A 2 5.94 -2.04 -18.06
C ARG A 2 5.02 -1.45 -17.00
N TYR A 3 5.03 -0.14 -16.80
CA TYR A 3 4.15 0.55 -15.87
C TYR A 3 3.06 1.31 -16.63
N SER A 4 1.91 1.49 -16.00
CA SER A 4 0.82 2.33 -16.51
C SER A 4 0.11 2.99 -15.34
N VAL A 5 -0.15 4.28 -15.45
CA VAL A 5 -0.98 5.00 -14.48
C VAL A 5 -2.44 4.76 -14.81
N LYS A 6 -3.22 4.25 -13.86
CA LYS A 6 -4.67 4.07 -13.99
C LYS A 6 -5.35 4.88 -12.90
N GLY A 7 -6.28 5.75 -13.31
CA GLY A 7 -7.19 6.41 -12.39
C GLY A 7 -8.38 5.49 -12.08
N GLY A 8 -8.74 5.36 -10.81
CA GLY A 8 -9.88 4.55 -10.38
C GLY A 8 -9.87 4.30 -8.88
N SER A 9 -11.03 3.93 -8.34
CA SER A 9 -11.17 3.54 -6.94
C SER A 9 -10.44 2.20 -6.69
N PRO A 10 -9.66 2.07 -5.60
CA PRO A 10 -8.79 0.91 -5.36
C PRO A 10 -9.56 -0.42 -5.27
N ASP A 11 -10.85 -0.38 -4.91
CA ASP A 11 -11.72 -1.55 -4.80
C ASP A 11 -12.06 -2.21 -6.14
N LYS A 12 -12.13 -1.42 -7.21
CA LYS A 12 -12.53 -1.89 -8.56
C LYS A 12 -11.36 -2.36 -9.41
N ILE A 13 -10.12 -2.21 -8.93
CA ILE A 13 -8.93 -2.49 -9.73
C ILE A 13 -8.69 -3.99 -9.77
N VAL A 14 -8.76 -4.56 -10.98
CA VAL A 14 -8.44 -5.95 -11.24
C VAL A 14 -6.91 -6.09 -11.36
N THR A 15 -6.29 -6.72 -10.36
CA THR A 15 -4.84 -6.94 -10.26
C THR A 15 -4.55 -8.18 -9.41
N ASP A 16 -3.40 -8.82 -9.60
CA ASP A 16 -3.00 -9.96 -8.76
C ASP A 16 -2.57 -9.52 -7.36
N CYS A 17 -1.98 -8.33 -7.24
CA CYS A 17 -1.61 -7.72 -5.98
C CYS A 17 -1.97 -6.23 -5.99
N LEU A 18 -2.74 -5.79 -4.99
CA LEU A 18 -3.07 -4.39 -4.74
C LEU A 18 -2.27 -3.92 -3.52
N VAL A 19 -1.54 -2.82 -3.64
CA VAL A 19 -0.73 -2.30 -2.54
C VAL A 19 -1.38 -1.06 -1.95
N VAL A 20 -1.54 -1.04 -0.63
CA VAL A 20 -2.04 0.11 0.13
C VAL A 20 -1.11 0.43 1.28
N SER A 21 -1.08 1.69 1.68
CA SER A 21 -0.20 2.19 2.74
C SER A 21 -0.88 2.23 4.11
N ILE A 22 -0.12 1.92 5.14
CA ILE A 22 -0.49 2.09 6.54
C ILE A 22 0.54 2.98 7.22
N TRP A 23 0.09 4.04 7.86
CA TRP A 23 0.90 4.94 8.65
C TRP A 23 1.14 4.39 10.06
N ALA A 24 2.18 4.88 10.72
CA ALA A 24 2.52 4.51 12.09
C ALA A 24 1.32 4.65 13.05
N ASN A 25 1.30 3.79 14.07
CA ASN A 25 0.19 3.62 15.01
C ASN A 25 -1.10 3.12 14.34
N GLY A 26 -0.98 2.30 13.29
CA GLY A 26 -2.14 1.67 12.65
C GLY A 26 -3.05 2.61 11.88
N ARG A 27 -2.56 3.80 11.50
CA ARG A 27 -3.39 4.79 10.81
C ARG A 27 -3.52 4.44 9.34
N LEU A 28 -4.72 4.12 8.89
CA LEU A 28 -5.00 3.80 7.48
C LEU A 28 -4.82 5.03 6.57
N SER A 29 -4.22 4.82 5.40
CA SER A 29 -4.23 5.79 4.32
C SER A 29 -5.63 5.97 3.72
N ASP A 30 -5.82 6.98 2.88
CA ASP A 30 -7.16 7.24 2.30
C ASP A 30 -7.59 6.09 1.37
N GLU A 31 -6.65 5.52 0.61
CA GLU A 31 -6.90 4.32 -0.20
C GLU A 31 -7.14 3.09 0.65
N ALA A 32 -6.41 2.94 1.77
CA ALA A 32 -6.60 1.83 2.69
C ALA A 32 -7.96 1.89 3.39
N LYS A 33 -8.48 3.08 3.73
CA LYS A 33 -9.83 3.25 4.31
C LYS A 33 -10.92 2.82 3.33
N ILE A 34 -10.83 3.26 2.07
CA ILE A 34 -11.79 2.86 1.03
C ILE A 34 -11.80 1.34 0.89
N LEU A 35 -10.63 0.72 0.93
CA LEU A 35 -10.50 -0.73 0.85
C LEU A 35 -11.04 -1.44 2.11
N ASP A 36 -10.77 -0.88 3.28
CA ASP A 36 -11.23 -1.42 4.56
C ASP A 36 -12.76 -1.44 4.66
N ASP A 37 -13.43 -0.38 4.20
CA ASP A 37 -14.89 -0.32 4.14
C ASP A 37 -15.49 -1.39 3.22
N LYS A 38 -14.82 -1.68 2.10
CA LYS A 38 -15.25 -2.72 1.15
C LYS A 38 -14.93 -4.14 1.61
N THR A 39 -13.86 -4.30 2.41
CA THR A 39 -13.41 -5.58 2.95
C THR A 39 -14.00 -5.90 4.33
N LYS A 40 -15.09 -5.21 4.72
CA LYS A 40 -15.79 -5.40 6.01
C LYS A 40 -14.87 -5.17 7.22
N LYS A 41 -14.03 -4.13 7.17
CA LYS A 41 -13.09 -3.74 8.22
C LYS A 41 -11.94 -4.73 8.47
N LEU A 42 -11.61 -5.56 7.49
CA LEU A 42 -10.55 -6.56 7.62
C LEU A 42 -9.19 -5.94 7.95
N ILE A 43 -8.84 -4.82 7.33
CA ILE A 43 -7.55 -4.14 7.55
C ILE A 43 -7.52 -3.54 8.95
N SER A 44 -8.61 -2.92 9.38
CA SER A 44 -8.76 -2.41 10.75
C SER A 44 -8.62 -3.52 11.80
N VAL A 45 -9.15 -4.72 11.53
CA VAL A 45 -9.01 -5.88 12.44
C VAL A 45 -7.55 -6.33 12.53
N LEU A 46 -6.84 -6.44 11.40
CA LEU A 46 -5.41 -6.82 11.38
C LEU A 46 -4.54 -5.80 12.12
N VAL A 47 -4.81 -4.51 11.90
CA VAL A 47 -4.12 -3.43 12.62
C VAL A 47 -4.40 -3.52 14.13
N SER A 48 -5.66 -3.71 14.51
CA SER A 48 -6.06 -3.80 15.93
C SER A 48 -5.55 -5.08 16.59
N GLY A 49 -5.39 -6.15 15.82
CA GLY A 49 -4.78 -7.42 16.24
C GLY A 49 -3.27 -7.34 16.39
N GLY A 50 -2.62 -6.28 15.90
CA GLY A 50 -1.18 -6.10 15.97
C GLY A 50 -0.39 -6.82 14.87
N ASP A 51 -1.06 -7.37 13.86
CA ASP A 51 -0.41 -8.02 12.71
C ASP A 51 0.38 -7.03 11.85
N ILE A 52 -0.03 -5.75 11.87
CA ILE A 52 0.69 -4.67 11.20
C ILE A 52 0.57 -3.37 12.00
N SER A 53 1.71 -2.74 12.28
CA SER A 53 1.76 -1.48 13.04
C SER A 53 1.85 -0.24 12.15
N GLY A 54 2.27 -0.41 10.88
CA GLY A 54 2.54 0.67 9.93
C GLY A 54 3.95 1.23 10.04
N ASN A 55 4.88 0.46 10.61
CA ASN A 55 6.28 0.84 10.72
C ASN A 55 6.94 0.89 9.33
N LEU A 56 7.93 1.76 9.15
CA LEU A 56 8.55 1.94 7.85
C LEU A 56 9.21 0.63 7.37
N GLY A 57 8.79 0.15 6.20
CA GLY A 57 9.33 -1.07 5.58
C GLY A 57 8.64 -2.36 6.03
N GLU A 58 7.71 -2.28 6.99
CA GLU A 58 6.83 -3.38 7.35
C GLU A 58 5.90 -3.73 6.18
N THR A 59 5.65 -5.02 5.95
CA THR A 59 4.73 -5.45 4.90
C THR A 59 3.94 -6.68 5.33
N LEU A 60 2.63 -6.67 5.10
CA LEU A 60 1.73 -7.80 5.36
C LEU A 60 0.93 -8.13 4.12
N ILE A 61 0.89 -9.40 3.74
CA ILE A 61 0.10 -9.88 2.59
C ILE A 61 -1.19 -10.49 3.10
N VAL A 62 -2.31 -10.02 2.58
CA VAL A 62 -3.63 -10.61 2.75
C VAL A 62 -4.03 -11.32 1.47
N HIS A 63 -4.28 -12.62 1.57
CA HIS A 63 -4.73 -13.45 0.47
C HIS A 63 -6.24 -13.46 0.37
N GLN A 64 -6.77 -13.35 -0.85
CA GLN A 64 -8.21 -13.46 -1.16
C GLN A 64 -9.12 -12.61 -0.25
N PRO A 65 -8.87 -11.29 -0.14
CA PRO A 65 -9.76 -10.39 0.58
C PRO A 65 -11.16 -10.40 -0.07
N THR A 66 -12.19 -10.51 0.76
CA THR A 66 -13.58 -10.44 0.29
C THR A 66 -13.99 -9.01 -0.01
N GLY A 67 -14.79 -8.79 -1.07
CA GLY A 67 -15.34 -7.47 -1.39
C GLY A 67 -14.49 -6.58 -2.32
N ILE A 68 -13.40 -7.10 -2.87
CA ILE A 68 -12.55 -6.37 -3.83
C ILE A 68 -12.18 -7.24 -5.02
N SER A 69 -11.81 -6.61 -6.15
CA SER A 69 -11.44 -7.31 -7.39
C SER A 69 -10.01 -7.86 -7.40
N ALA A 70 -9.16 -7.43 -6.46
CA ALA A 70 -7.77 -7.86 -6.39
C ALA A 70 -7.63 -9.23 -5.73
N LYS A 71 -6.75 -10.10 -6.25
CA LYS A 71 -6.54 -11.45 -5.69
C LYS A 71 -5.84 -11.42 -4.33
N ARG A 72 -4.99 -10.43 -4.10
CA ARG A 72 -4.20 -10.24 -2.88
C ARG A 72 -4.05 -8.75 -2.60
N VAL A 73 -3.92 -8.41 -1.33
CA VAL A 73 -3.61 -7.06 -0.87
C VAL A 73 -2.32 -7.07 -0.10
N LEU A 74 -1.40 -6.19 -0.45
CA LEU A 74 -0.19 -5.91 0.29
C LEU A 74 -0.41 -4.64 1.10
N LEU A 75 -0.39 -4.78 2.41
CA LEU A 75 -0.35 -3.67 3.34
C LEU A 75 1.12 -3.30 3.55
N ALA A 76 1.50 -2.06 3.24
CA ALA A 76 2.88 -1.60 3.39
C ALA A 76 2.94 -0.45 4.41
N GLY A 77 3.84 -0.56 5.37
CA GLY A 77 4.05 0.44 6.41
C GLY A 77 4.89 1.61 5.90
N ALA A 78 4.28 2.80 5.87
CA ALA A 78 4.90 4.05 5.42
C ALA A 78 5.59 4.83 6.57
N GLY A 79 5.43 4.39 7.82
CA GLY A 79 6.00 5.05 8.99
C GLY A 79 5.22 6.31 9.41
N ASP A 80 5.90 7.24 10.07
CA ASP A 80 5.26 8.48 10.56
C ASP A 80 5.01 9.45 9.40
N LYS A 81 3.74 9.80 9.19
CA LYS A 81 3.30 10.76 8.17
C LYS A 81 4.04 12.10 8.25
N LYS A 82 4.38 12.58 9.45
CA LYS A 82 5.11 13.85 9.62
C LYS A 82 6.59 13.76 9.27
N LYS A 83 7.17 12.55 9.33
CA LYS A 83 8.59 12.30 9.02
C LYS A 83 8.78 11.64 7.66
N PHE A 84 7.71 11.50 6.87
CA PHE A 84 7.75 10.90 5.56
C PHE A 84 8.48 11.82 4.58
N CYS A 85 9.75 11.50 4.33
CA CYS A 85 10.65 12.20 3.40
C CYS A 85 11.08 11.29 2.24
N ALA A 86 11.83 11.82 1.28
CA ALA A 86 12.36 11.08 0.13
C ALA A 86 13.07 9.76 0.52
N ASP A 87 13.88 9.76 1.58
CA ASP A 87 14.58 8.55 2.05
C ASP A 87 13.62 7.51 2.62
N SER A 88 12.59 7.96 3.35
CA SER A 88 11.55 7.07 3.87
C SER A 88 10.70 6.51 2.74
N ALA A 89 10.31 7.35 1.77
CA ALA A 89 9.57 6.93 0.59
C ALA A 89 10.36 5.90 -0.24
N LYS A 90 11.67 6.08 -0.39
CA LYS A 90 12.53 5.10 -1.06
C LYS A 90 12.51 3.75 -0.35
N LYS A 91 12.69 3.72 0.97
CA LYS A 91 12.64 2.48 1.77
C LYS A 91 11.27 1.80 1.69
N PHE A 92 10.20 2.59 1.69
CA PHE A 92 8.82 2.11 1.54
C PHE A 92 8.60 1.47 0.16
N ILE A 93 9.04 2.10 -0.92
CA ILE A 93 8.93 1.54 -2.28
C ILE A 93 9.79 0.27 -2.40
N GLU A 94 11.01 0.28 -1.85
CA GLU A 94 11.91 -0.89 -1.84
C GLU A 94 11.28 -2.09 -1.11
N SER A 95 10.62 -1.88 0.04
CA SER A 95 9.97 -2.98 0.77
C SER A 95 8.81 -3.57 -0.03
N ILE A 96 8.01 -2.73 -0.71
CA ILE A 96 6.94 -3.18 -1.58
C ILE A 96 7.49 -4.07 -2.69
N PHE A 97 8.47 -3.59 -3.45
CA PHE A 97 9.04 -4.37 -4.55
C PHE A 97 9.73 -5.65 -4.08
N LYS A 98 10.40 -5.62 -2.92
CA LYS A 98 11.01 -6.80 -2.31
C LYS A 98 9.97 -7.87 -1.98
N THR A 99 8.81 -7.47 -1.45
CA THR A 99 7.72 -8.39 -1.12
C THR A 99 6.99 -8.87 -2.37
N CYS A 100 6.69 -7.98 -3.32
CA CYS A 100 6.10 -8.32 -4.61
C CYS A 100 6.98 -9.27 -5.44
N GLY A 101 8.30 -9.10 -5.40
CA GLY A 101 9.26 -9.99 -6.08
C GLY A 101 9.18 -11.44 -5.58
N LYS A 102 8.83 -11.65 -4.31
CA LYS A 102 8.63 -13.00 -3.73
C LYS A 102 7.28 -13.62 -4.12
N LEU A 103 6.27 -12.79 -4.34
CA LEU A 103 4.88 -13.20 -4.62
C LEU A 103 4.67 -13.81 -6.02
N LYS A 104 5.65 -13.68 -6.94
CA LYS A 104 5.51 -14.05 -8.36
C LYS A 104 4.20 -13.52 -8.97
N ALA A 105 3.76 -12.33 -8.56
CA ALA A 105 2.54 -11.70 -9.06
C ALA A 105 2.75 -11.22 -10.50
N SER A 106 1.80 -11.49 -11.41
CA SER A 106 1.89 -11.05 -12.80
C SER A 106 1.52 -9.59 -12.98
N SER A 107 0.69 -9.06 -12.08
CA SER A 107 0.29 -7.64 -12.03
C SER A 107 0.28 -7.10 -10.60
N VAL A 108 0.79 -5.88 -10.42
CA VAL A 108 0.80 -5.17 -9.15
C VAL A 108 0.27 -3.75 -9.39
N HIS A 109 -0.65 -3.30 -8.55
CA HIS A 109 -1.15 -1.92 -8.57
C HIS A 109 -0.80 -1.22 -7.26
N LEU A 110 -0.16 -0.05 -7.35
CA LEU A 110 0.28 0.75 -6.21
C LEU A 110 -0.73 1.87 -5.93
N SER A 111 -1.59 1.69 -4.94
CA SER A 111 -2.56 2.71 -4.49
C SER A 111 -1.96 3.56 -3.36
N ILE A 112 -0.91 4.31 -3.68
CA ILE A 112 -0.13 5.12 -2.73
C ILE A 112 -0.25 6.63 -3.00
N GLY A 113 -1.37 7.07 -3.57
CA GLY A 113 -1.58 8.48 -3.93
C GLY A 113 -1.51 9.42 -2.72
N SER A 114 -2.01 8.98 -1.56
CA SER A 114 -1.98 9.77 -0.32
C SER A 114 -0.60 9.83 0.36
N CYS A 115 0.41 9.12 -0.16
CA CYS A 115 1.77 9.10 0.37
C CYS A 115 2.68 10.09 -0.37
N GLU A 116 2.52 11.37 -0.07
CA GLU A 116 3.39 12.43 -0.58
C GLU A 116 4.49 12.77 0.44
N PRO A 117 5.78 12.66 0.07
CA PRO A 117 6.88 13.08 0.93
C PRO A 117 6.81 14.59 1.21
N ASN A 118 7.19 14.99 2.42
CA ASN A 118 7.14 16.43 2.78
C ASN A 118 8.16 17.27 2.01
N ASP A 119 9.21 16.65 1.46
CA ASP A 119 10.32 17.31 0.75
C ASP A 119 10.30 17.09 -0.76
N ARG A 120 9.32 16.36 -1.30
CA ARG A 120 9.21 16.00 -2.72
C ARG A 120 7.75 15.96 -3.17
N ASP A 121 7.52 16.12 -4.47
CA ASP A 121 6.17 16.05 -5.04
C ASP A 121 5.77 14.59 -5.41
N ARG A 122 4.50 14.40 -5.73
CA ARG A 122 3.96 13.11 -6.20
C ARG A 122 4.66 12.60 -7.46
N ASN A 123 5.15 13.50 -8.33
CA ASN A 123 5.87 13.11 -9.54
C ASN A 123 7.21 12.46 -9.22
N TRP A 124 7.92 12.95 -8.20
CA TRP A 124 9.15 12.33 -7.74
C TRP A 124 8.92 10.90 -7.28
N VAL A 125 7.83 10.63 -6.54
CA VAL A 125 7.46 9.27 -6.11
C VAL A 125 7.17 8.38 -7.31
N ALA A 126 6.39 8.88 -8.28
CA ALA A 126 6.10 8.15 -9.51
C ALA A 126 7.36 7.80 -10.32
N ALA A 127 8.38 8.65 -10.30
CA ALA A 127 9.67 8.41 -10.95
C ALA A 127 10.56 7.36 -10.23
N LYS A 128 10.17 6.87 -9.04
CA LYS A 128 10.89 5.82 -8.28
C LYS A 128 10.26 4.44 -8.38
N ILE A 129 9.14 4.34 -9.08
CA ILE A 129 8.40 3.09 -9.36
C ILE A 129 8.87 2.54 -10.70
#